data_AF-A0A803MYT8-F1
#
_entry.id   AF-A0A803MYT8-F1
#
_cell.length_a   1.000
_cell.length_b   1.000
_cell.length_c   1.000
_cell.angle_alpha   90.00
_cell.angle_beta   90.00
_cell.angle_gamma   90.00
#
_symmetry.space_group_name_H-M   'P 1'
#
loop_
_entity.id
_entity.type
_entity.pdbx_description
1 polymer ?
#
loop_
_entity_poly.entity_id
_entity_poly.type
_entity_poly.pdbx_seq_one_letter_code
_entity_poly.pdbx_strand_id
1 'polypeptide(L)'
;MKHAQRLFRGARRKLKSKYFNDKNLKTKDELLKNKPSHLTKVEWKFLVDYWSEEAVMEKSKKASESRAHQKMPHYNGTKSFGRTRQEIRKKNGGKCSRVDVLVATRTRKSEKAVNAINLANKTHAVDEINKLKEQREQGLNEKTDEQIIQDVLGKDTHGYLKAYGPGRSITQHFKVKPSRIDLTQEVNEVKKKADQAIEDARKEAENARTEAKQAKLEAEQAKKEAEAVKNDVDRKIADNNAVWEKKFSQLLDFL
;
A
#
# COMPACT_ATOMS: atom_id res chain seq x y z
N MET A 1 -35.59 -9.95 36.64
CA MET A 1 -34.75 -10.59 35.58
C MET A 1 -34.96 -10.00 34.19
N LYS A 2 -36.16 -10.00 33.57
CA LYS A 2 -36.38 -9.36 32.26
C LYS A 2 -36.02 -7.85 32.24
N HIS A 3 -36.19 -7.16 33.36
CA HIS A 3 -35.80 -5.75 33.53
C HIS A 3 -34.27 -5.57 33.54
N ALA A 4 -33.55 -6.32 34.37
CA ALA A 4 -32.08 -6.38 34.33
C ALA A 4 -31.52 -6.74 32.93
N GLN A 5 -32.10 -7.73 32.24
CA GLN A 5 -31.67 -8.11 30.88
C GLN A 5 -31.85 -6.97 29.86
N ARG A 6 -32.91 -6.18 29.99
CA ARG A 6 -33.15 -5.00 29.13
C ARG A 6 -32.17 -3.86 29.44
N LEU A 7 -31.94 -3.56 30.73
CA LEU A 7 -30.93 -2.59 31.15
C LEU A 7 -29.52 -3.02 30.74
N PHE A 8 -29.25 -4.31 30.73
CA PHE A 8 -28.01 -4.88 30.25
C PHE A 8 -27.79 -4.67 28.75
N ARG A 9 -28.85 -4.67 27.94
CA ARG A 9 -28.75 -4.41 26.49
C ARG A 9 -28.53 -2.93 26.17
N GLY A 10 -29.21 -2.01 26.87
CA GLY A 10 -29.19 -0.58 26.55
C GLY A 10 -28.24 0.30 27.37
N ALA A 11 -27.98 -0.08 28.63
CA ALA A 11 -27.30 0.78 29.61
C ALA A 11 -26.07 0.13 30.27
N ARG A 12 -25.75 -1.15 29.97
CA ARG A 12 -24.65 -1.90 30.60
C ARG A 12 -23.32 -1.14 30.66
N ARG A 13 -22.92 -0.47 29.57
CA ARG A 13 -21.66 0.29 29.56
C ARG A 13 -21.68 1.42 30.59
N LYS A 14 -22.73 2.24 30.61
CA LYS A 14 -22.86 3.37 31.53
C LYS A 14 -22.99 2.88 32.98
N LEU A 15 -23.77 1.82 33.18
CA LEU A 15 -23.98 1.19 34.47
C LEU A 15 -22.67 0.63 35.05
N LYS A 16 -21.95 -0.19 34.28
CA LYS A 16 -20.66 -0.74 34.68
C LYS A 16 -19.64 0.38 34.94
N SER A 17 -19.57 1.37 34.05
CA SER A 17 -18.62 2.48 34.19
C SER A 17 -18.87 3.36 35.41
N LYS A 18 -20.13 3.58 35.81
CA LYS A 18 -20.48 4.50 36.90
C LYS A 18 -20.53 3.82 38.26
N TYR A 19 -20.96 2.56 38.33
CA TYR A 19 -21.27 1.90 39.60
C TYR A 19 -20.34 0.72 39.93
N PHE A 20 -19.76 0.07 38.92
CA PHE A 20 -18.86 -1.09 39.13
C PHE A 20 -17.39 -0.75 38.97
N ASN A 21 -17.02 0.09 38.00
CA ASN A 21 -15.66 0.54 37.77
C ASN A 21 -15.29 1.77 38.64
N ASP A 22 -16.02 2.04 39.73
CA ASP A 22 -15.71 3.16 40.61
C ASP A 22 -14.40 2.85 41.35
N LYS A 23 -13.41 3.73 41.19
CA LYS A 23 -12.06 3.56 41.76
C LYS A 23 -12.06 3.59 43.29
N ASN A 24 -13.11 4.16 43.88
CA ASN A 24 -13.23 4.30 45.33
C ASN A 24 -13.78 3.04 46.01
N LEU A 25 -14.31 2.08 45.23
CA LEU A 25 -14.88 0.84 45.75
C LEU A 25 -13.92 -0.32 45.46
N LYS A 26 -13.44 -0.98 46.52
CA LYS A 26 -12.44 -2.05 46.42
C LYS A 26 -13.03 -3.42 46.75
N THR A 27 -14.06 -3.47 47.60
CA THR A 27 -14.65 -4.72 48.05
C THR A 27 -15.97 -5.04 47.35
N LYS A 28 -16.31 -6.32 47.26
CA LYS A 28 -17.58 -6.78 46.67
C LYS A 28 -18.80 -6.24 47.45
N ASP A 29 -18.68 -6.13 48.77
CA ASP A 29 -19.77 -5.64 49.61
C ASP A 29 -20.03 -4.14 49.43
N GLU A 30 -18.98 -3.35 49.23
CA GLU A 30 -19.09 -1.95 48.82
C GLU A 30 -19.77 -1.80 47.46
N LEU A 31 -19.40 -2.64 46.48
CA LEU A 31 -20.04 -2.65 45.17
C LEU A 31 -21.53 -2.98 45.27
N LEU A 32 -21.91 -3.97 46.08
CA LEU A 32 -23.30 -4.34 46.32
C LEU A 32 -24.11 -3.21 46.99
N LYS A 33 -23.47 -2.40 47.83
CA LYS A 33 -24.08 -1.20 48.44
C LYS A 33 -24.25 -0.06 47.42
N ASN A 34 -23.34 0.08 46.45
CA ASN A 34 -23.41 1.09 45.38
C ASN A 34 -24.45 0.76 44.29
N LYS A 35 -25.69 0.53 44.73
CA LYS A 35 -26.80 0.14 43.87
C LYS A 35 -27.49 1.37 43.25
N PRO A 36 -27.70 1.39 41.92
CA PRO A 36 -28.55 2.38 41.28
C PRO A 36 -29.98 2.38 41.83
N SER A 37 -30.61 3.56 41.95
CA SER A 37 -31.98 3.70 42.49
C SER A 37 -33.02 2.87 41.75
N HIS A 38 -32.92 2.83 40.42
CA HIS A 38 -33.84 2.14 39.52
C HIS A 38 -33.62 0.61 39.40
N LEU A 39 -32.65 0.03 40.11
CA LEU A 39 -32.40 -1.41 40.11
C LEU A 39 -32.85 -2.07 41.41
N THR A 40 -33.37 -3.29 41.34
CA THR A 40 -33.62 -4.10 42.54
C THR A 40 -32.31 -4.67 43.10
N LYS A 41 -32.28 -5.02 44.39
CA LYS A 41 -31.09 -5.60 45.05
C LYS A 41 -30.65 -6.91 44.36
N VAL A 42 -31.62 -7.76 44.01
CA VAL A 42 -31.38 -9.03 43.32
C VAL A 42 -30.75 -8.82 41.95
N GLU A 43 -31.26 -7.85 41.18
CA GLU A 43 -30.74 -7.55 39.85
C GLU A 43 -29.34 -6.92 39.87
N TRP A 44 -29.06 -6.07 40.87
CA TRP A 44 -27.73 -5.50 41.05
C TRP A 44 -26.71 -6.54 41.49
N LYS A 45 -27.07 -7.41 42.44
CA LYS A 45 -26.22 -8.53 42.88
C LYS A 45 -25.84 -9.42 41.70
N PHE A 46 -26.82 -9.81 40.88
CA PHE A 46 -26.57 -10.58 39.66
C PHE A 46 -25.56 -9.90 38.72
N LEU A 47 -25.65 -8.59 38.53
CA LEU A 47 -24.74 -7.84 37.64
C LEU A 47 -23.33 -7.75 38.20
N VAL A 48 -23.20 -7.51 39.51
CA VAL A 48 -21.90 -7.50 40.20
C VAL A 48 -21.25 -8.87 40.09
N ASP A 49 -21.98 -9.94 40.43
CA ASP A 49 -21.49 -11.32 40.33
C ASP A 49 -21.02 -11.64 38.91
N TYR A 50 -21.83 -11.30 37.89
CA TYR A 50 -21.51 -11.54 36.50
C TYR A 50 -20.30 -10.72 36.00
N TRP A 51 -20.10 -9.49 36.48
CA TRP A 51 -18.92 -8.70 36.08
C TRP A 51 -17.64 -9.08 36.84
N SER A 52 -17.78 -9.66 38.03
CA SER A 52 -16.68 -10.22 38.83
C SER A 52 -16.26 -11.62 38.39
N GLU A 53 -17.02 -12.30 37.53
CA GLU A 53 -16.65 -13.59 36.95
C GLU A 53 -15.38 -13.46 36.09
N GLU A 54 -14.38 -14.30 36.37
CA GLU A 54 -13.06 -14.25 35.72
C GLU A 54 -13.16 -14.37 34.19
N ALA A 55 -13.95 -15.32 33.69
CA ALA A 55 -14.18 -15.51 32.27
C ALA A 55 -14.78 -14.26 31.60
N VAL A 56 -15.61 -13.50 32.30
CA VAL A 56 -16.22 -12.25 31.80
C VAL A 56 -15.22 -11.10 31.82
N MET A 57 -14.38 -11.02 32.85
CA MET A 57 -13.30 -10.03 32.93
C MET A 57 -12.28 -10.23 31.80
N GLU A 58 -11.84 -11.47 31.58
CA GLU A 58 -10.89 -11.81 30.53
C GLU A 58 -11.44 -11.48 29.13
N LYS A 59 -12.69 -11.88 28.85
CA LYS A 59 -13.39 -11.50 27.61
C LYS A 59 -13.46 -9.98 27.44
N SER A 60 -13.75 -9.25 28.52
CA SER A 60 -13.82 -7.79 28.50
C SER A 60 -12.45 -7.14 28.24
N LYS A 61 -11.36 -7.70 28.79
CA LYS A 61 -9.99 -7.24 28.58
C LYS A 61 -9.56 -7.46 27.12
N LYS A 62 -9.70 -8.69 26.62
CA LYS A 62 -9.42 -9.04 25.22
C LYS A 62 -10.19 -8.16 24.22
N ALA A 63 -11.47 -7.90 24.49
CA ALA A 63 -12.29 -7.00 23.66
C ALA A 63 -11.85 -5.52 23.75
N SER A 64 -11.26 -5.09 24.87
CA SER A 64 -10.69 -3.75 25.01
C SER A 64 -9.39 -3.60 24.20
N GLU A 65 -8.49 -4.57 24.33
CA GLU A 65 -7.23 -4.63 23.55
C GLU A 65 -7.52 -4.69 22.05
N SER A 66 -8.44 -5.55 21.63
CA SER A 66 -8.88 -5.65 20.23
C SER A 66 -9.42 -4.32 19.67
N ARG A 67 -10.18 -3.57 20.49
CA ARG A 67 -10.68 -2.23 20.12
C ARG A 67 -9.57 -1.19 20.07
N ALA A 68 -8.56 -1.29 20.94
CA ALA A 68 -7.40 -0.40 20.90
C ALA A 68 -6.57 -0.59 19.62
N HIS A 69 -6.48 -1.82 19.11
CA HIS A 69 -5.84 -2.12 17.83
C HIS A 69 -6.68 -1.75 16.60
N GLN A 70 -7.95 -1.35 16.78
CA GLN A 70 -8.80 -0.95 15.68
C GLN A 70 -8.43 0.46 15.16
N LYS A 71 -7.48 0.52 14.23
CA LYS A 71 -6.95 1.78 13.66
C LYS A 71 -8.00 2.60 12.88
N MET A 72 -8.95 1.93 12.22
CA MET A 72 -9.92 2.58 11.32
C MET A 72 -11.36 2.09 11.50
N PRO A 73 -12.06 2.47 12.60
CA PRO A 73 -13.50 2.27 12.73
C PRO A 73 -14.31 3.10 11.71
N HIS A 74 -15.49 2.60 11.33
CA HIS A 74 -16.44 3.31 10.48
C HIS A 74 -17.35 4.25 11.30
N TYR A 75 -17.86 5.31 10.68
CA TYR A 75 -18.79 6.29 11.27
C TYR A 75 -20.24 6.11 10.86
N ASN A 76 -20.55 4.99 10.21
CA ASN A 76 -21.91 4.68 9.76
C ASN A 76 -22.95 4.50 10.89
N GLY A 77 -22.52 4.38 12.14
CA GLY A 77 -23.41 4.13 13.27
C GLY A 77 -24.25 2.87 13.03
N THR A 78 -25.57 2.99 13.20
CA THR A 78 -26.55 1.92 12.95
C THR A 78 -26.89 1.72 11.47
N LYS A 79 -26.40 2.58 10.56
CA LYS A 79 -26.64 2.45 9.13
C LYS A 79 -25.81 1.29 8.55
N SER A 80 -26.47 0.34 7.90
CA SER A 80 -25.79 -0.77 7.24
C SER A 80 -24.97 -0.30 6.03
N PHE A 81 -23.93 -1.06 5.69
CA PHE A 81 -23.14 -0.86 4.46
C PHE A 81 -24.02 -1.01 3.20
N GLY A 82 -25.02 -1.90 3.22
CA GLY A 82 -25.99 -2.07 2.13
C GLY A 82 -26.81 -0.81 1.86
N ARG A 83 -27.34 -0.17 2.91
CA ARG A 83 -28.06 1.10 2.79
C ARG A 83 -27.15 2.22 2.28
N THR A 84 -25.89 2.25 2.72
CA THR A 84 -24.90 3.22 2.24
C THR A 84 -24.63 3.07 0.76
N ARG A 85 -24.45 1.83 0.29
CA ARG A 85 -24.33 1.52 -1.14
C ARG A 85 -25.54 2.02 -1.92
N GLN A 86 -26.75 1.76 -1.44
CA GLN A 86 -27.97 2.20 -2.11
C GLN A 86 -28.04 3.73 -2.21
N GLU A 87 -27.70 4.45 -1.14
CA GLU A 87 -27.66 5.92 -1.14
C GLU A 87 -26.62 6.46 -2.15
N ILE A 88 -25.44 5.84 -2.24
CA ILE A 88 -24.42 6.21 -3.24
C ILE A 88 -24.91 5.94 -4.66
N ARG A 89 -25.48 4.75 -4.92
CA ARG A 89 -26.03 4.41 -6.24
C ARG A 89 -27.11 5.39 -6.69
N LYS A 90 -27.99 5.81 -5.79
CA LYS A 90 -29.02 6.81 -6.12
C LYS A 90 -28.42 8.16 -6.55
N LYS A 91 -27.28 8.55 -5.96
CA LYS A 91 -26.59 9.80 -6.30
C LYS A 91 -25.78 9.69 -7.60
N ASN A 92 -25.12 8.55 -7.82
CA ASN A 92 -24.15 8.36 -8.90
C ASN A 92 -24.74 7.59 -10.11
N GLY A 93 -26.05 7.70 -10.37
CA GLY A 93 -26.67 7.07 -11.54
C GLY A 93 -26.56 5.52 -11.57
N GLY A 94 -26.64 4.87 -10.41
CA GLY A 94 -26.60 3.41 -10.27
C GLY A 94 -25.20 2.83 -9.97
N LYS A 95 -24.13 3.62 -10.11
CA LYS A 95 -22.75 3.17 -9.84
C LYS A 95 -22.40 3.31 -8.37
N CYS A 96 -21.69 2.35 -7.82
CA CYS A 96 -21.13 2.44 -6.47
C CYS A 96 -19.96 1.47 -6.34
N SER A 97 -18.78 2.02 -6.15
CA SER A 97 -17.56 1.25 -6.00
C SER A 97 -17.24 0.92 -4.54
N ARG A 98 -16.29 0.00 -4.32
CA ARG A 98 -15.84 -0.34 -2.97
C ARG A 98 -15.12 0.84 -2.31
N VAL A 99 -14.38 1.62 -3.09
CA VAL A 99 -13.73 2.86 -2.65
C VAL A 99 -14.77 3.88 -2.22
N ASP A 100 -15.85 4.06 -2.98
CA ASP A 100 -16.91 5.02 -2.61
C ASP A 100 -17.55 4.67 -1.25
N VAL A 101 -17.82 3.39 -1.01
CA VAL A 101 -18.34 2.92 0.27
C VAL A 101 -17.32 3.11 1.38
N LEU A 102 -16.04 2.85 1.10
CA LEU A 102 -14.96 3.06 2.06
C LEU A 102 -14.93 4.53 2.49
N VAL A 103 -14.79 5.46 1.55
CA VAL A 103 -14.80 6.91 1.81
C VAL A 103 -16.06 7.30 2.57
N ALA A 104 -17.25 6.99 2.05
CA ALA A 104 -18.51 7.40 2.67
C ALA A 104 -18.70 6.90 4.12
N THR A 105 -18.19 5.70 4.44
CA THR A 105 -18.31 5.13 5.79
C THR A 105 -17.21 5.57 6.75
N ARG A 106 -16.10 6.13 6.26
CA ARG A 106 -15.00 6.68 7.08
C ARG A 106 -14.96 8.20 7.09
N THR A 107 -15.70 8.88 6.21
CA THR A 107 -15.94 10.31 6.30
C THR A 107 -16.94 10.59 7.41
N ARG A 108 -16.52 11.41 8.36
CA ARG A 108 -17.36 11.78 9.48
C ARG A 108 -18.27 12.95 9.09
N LYS A 109 -19.55 12.88 9.50
CA LYS A 109 -20.53 13.96 9.29
C LYS A 109 -20.74 14.89 10.49
N SER A 110 -20.24 14.48 11.66
CA SER A 110 -20.43 15.20 12.92
C SER A 110 -19.16 15.96 13.27
N GLU A 111 -19.30 17.10 13.94
CA GLU A 111 -18.21 17.95 14.44
C GLU A 111 -17.79 17.65 15.89
N LYS A 112 -18.48 16.75 16.62
CA LYS A 112 -18.21 16.54 18.06
C LYS A 112 -16.74 16.12 18.31
N ALA A 113 -16.14 16.52 19.43
CA ALA A 113 -14.77 16.11 19.76
C ALA A 113 -14.59 14.57 19.78
N VAL A 114 -13.52 14.09 19.15
CA VAL A 114 -13.10 12.68 19.13
C VAL A 114 -11.60 12.66 19.44
N ASN A 115 -11.10 11.50 19.90
CA ASN A 115 -9.66 11.25 20.04
C ASN A 115 -8.92 11.66 18.75
N ALA A 116 -8.04 12.67 18.86
CA ALA A 116 -7.37 13.34 17.75
C ALA A 116 -6.48 12.40 16.94
N ILE A 117 -5.80 11.44 17.58
CA ILE A 117 -4.91 10.48 16.91
C ILE A 117 -5.71 9.56 15.98
N ASN A 118 -6.84 9.06 16.48
CA ASN A 118 -7.76 8.24 15.69
C ASN A 118 -8.51 9.02 14.62
N LEU A 119 -8.51 10.36 14.69
CA LEU A 119 -9.07 11.21 13.66
C LEU A 119 -8.03 11.44 12.56
N ALA A 120 -6.81 11.84 12.92
CA ALA A 120 -5.71 12.11 12.00
C ALA A 120 -5.33 10.90 11.12
N ASN A 121 -5.21 9.71 11.72
CA ASN A 121 -4.90 8.50 10.94
C ASN A 121 -5.99 8.14 9.92
N LYS A 122 -7.25 8.50 10.19
CA LYS A 122 -8.38 8.22 9.30
C LYS A 122 -8.53 9.27 8.20
N THR A 123 -8.34 10.54 8.54
CA THR A 123 -8.35 11.62 7.55
C THR A 123 -7.24 11.33 6.55
N HIS A 124 -6.02 11.03 7.01
CA HIS A 124 -4.92 10.66 6.10
C HIS A 124 -5.30 9.54 5.12
N ALA A 125 -5.86 8.42 5.59
CA ALA A 125 -6.24 7.32 4.71
C ALA A 125 -7.37 7.68 3.73
N VAL A 126 -8.34 8.51 4.13
CA VAL A 126 -9.41 8.96 3.23
C VAL A 126 -8.87 9.98 2.22
N ASP A 127 -8.01 10.89 2.66
CA ASP A 127 -7.40 11.94 1.85
C ASP A 127 -6.47 11.34 0.79
N GLU A 128 -5.66 10.34 1.16
CA GLU A 128 -4.79 9.61 0.23
C GLU A 128 -5.60 8.87 -0.84
N ILE A 129 -6.74 8.28 -0.46
CA ILE A 129 -7.64 7.62 -1.41
C ILE A 129 -8.28 8.62 -2.35
N ASN A 130 -8.74 9.77 -1.85
CA ASN A 130 -9.31 10.82 -2.69
C ASN A 130 -8.25 11.37 -3.66
N LYS A 131 -7.02 11.61 -3.18
CA LYS A 131 -5.89 12.04 -4.02
C LYS A 131 -5.61 11.04 -5.15
N LEU A 132 -5.59 9.73 -4.85
CA LEU A 132 -5.40 8.69 -5.86
C LEU A 132 -6.56 8.64 -6.86
N LYS A 133 -7.80 8.91 -6.43
CA LYS A 133 -8.94 9.03 -7.36
C LYS A 133 -8.81 10.24 -8.27
N GLU A 134 -8.47 11.41 -7.73
CA GLU A 134 -8.28 12.65 -8.50
C GLU A 134 -7.15 12.49 -9.53
N GLN A 135 -6.03 11.89 -9.14
CA GLN A 135 -4.94 11.57 -10.07
C GLN A 135 -5.39 10.62 -11.18
N ARG A 136 -6.29 9.67 -10.91
CA ARG A 136 -6.85 8.79 -11.95
C ARG A 136 -7.71 9.59 -12.92
N GLU A 137 -8.55 10.50 -12.43
CA GLU A 137 -9.39 11.37 -13.26
C GLU A 137 -8.55 12.31 -14.14
N GLN A 138 -7.36 12.71 -13.67
CA GLN A 138 -6.37 13.48 -14.44
C GLN A 138 -5.51 12.63 -15.38
N GLY A 139 -5.68 11.30 -15.42
CA GLY A 139 -4.86 10.39 -16.22
C GLY A 139 -3.43 10.18 -15.70
N LEU A 140 -3.11 10.64 -14.49
CA LEU A 140 -1.80 10.48 -13.85
C LEU A 140 -1.60 9.08 -13.26
N ASN A 141 -2.68 8.31 -13.06
CA ASN A 141 -2.60 6.91 -12.69
C ASN A 141 -3.73 6.08 -13.31
N GLU A 142 -3.48 4.78 -13.47
CA GLU A 142 -4.44 3.79 -13.99
C GLU A 142 -4.83 2.76 -12.92
N LYS A 143 -4.56 3.04 -11.65
CA LYS A 143 -4.78 2.09 -10.55
C LYS A 143 -6.26 1.81 -10.44
N THR A 144 -6.67 0.55 -10.32
CA THR A 144 -8.05 0.13 -10.01
C THR A 144 -8.46 0.49 -8.58
N ASP A 145 -9.76 0.45 -8.28
CA ASP A 145 -10.27 0.72 -6.93
C ASP A 145 -9.73 -0.26 -5.90
N GLU A 146 -9.53 -1.51 -6.31
CA GLU A 146 -8.93 -2.55 -5.48
C GLU A 146 -7.48 -2.26 -5.16
N GLN A 147 -6.70 -1.80 -6.13
CA GLN A 147 -5.30 -1.41 -5.95
C GLN A 147 -5.18 -0.19 -5.03
N ILE A 148 -6.02 0.83 -5.21
CA ILE A 148 -6.04 2.00 -4.31
C ILE A 148 -6.31 1.58 -2.86
N ILE A 149 -7.27 0.67 -2.63
CA ILE A 149 -7.56 0.16 -1.29
C ILE A 149 -6.36 -0.62 -0.72
N GLN A 150 -5.71 -1.44 -1.54
CA GLN A 150 -4.58 -2.25 -1.12
C GLN A 150 -3.36 -1.38 -0.79
N ASP A 151 -3.10 -0.32 -1.56
CA ASP A 151 -1.98 0.60 -1.34
C ASP A 151 -2.15 1.35 -0.01
N VAL A 152 -3.33 1.89 0.26
CA VAL A 152 -3.56 2.74 1.45
C VAL A 152 -3.83 1.94 2.71
N LEU A 153 -4.59 0.85 2.62
CA LEU A 153 -5.04 0.08 3.79
C LEU A 153 -4.35 -1.26 3.96
N GLY A 154 -3.47 -1.62 3.03
CA GLY A 154 -2.91 -2.95 2.90
C GLY A 154 -3.94 -3.96 2.36
N LYS A 155 -3.42 -5.13 2.01
CA LYS A 155 -4.19 -6.26 1.51
C LYS A 155 -5.35 -6.66 2.44
N ASP A 156 -6.43 -7.15 1.85
CA ASP A 156 -7.52 -7.77 2.60
C ASP A 156 -7.05 -9.10 3.22
N THR A 157 -7.44 -9.36 4.47
CA THR A 157 -7.06 -10.60 5.20
C THR A 157 -8.14 -11.68 5.06
N HIS A 158 -7.74 -12.94 5.23
CA HIS A 158 -8.61 -14.10 4.98
C HIS A 158 -10.00 -13.96 5.64
N GLY A 159 -11.05 -14.16 4.85
CA GLY A 159 -12.44 -14.19 5.32
C GLY A 159 -13.12 -12.83 5.50
N TYR A 160 -12.39 -11.69 5.50
CA TYR A 160 -13.00 -10.38 5.69
C TYR A 160 -12.63 -9.40 4.57
N LEU A 161 -13.65 -8.92 3.87
CA LEU A 161 -13.49 -7.90 2.83
C LEU A 161 -13.68 -6.50 3.42
N LYS A 162 -12.63 -5.67 3.40
CA LYS A 162 -12.72 -4.29 3.91
C LYS A 162 -13.84 -3.51 3.21
N ALA A 163 -14.54 -2.69 3.99
CA ALA A 163 -15.63 -1.82 3.53
C ALA A 163 -16.88 -2.52 2.97
N TYR A 164 -16.95 -3.86 3.01
CA TYR A 164 -18.10 -4.56 2.48
C TYR A 164 -19.17 -4.88 3.54
N GLY A 165 -18.80 -4.90 4.81
CA GLY A 165 -19.67 -5.31 5.91
C GLY A 165 -19.71 -6.84 6.06
N PRO A 166 -20.51 -7.35 7.03
CA PRO A 166 -20.62 -8.77 7.29
C PRO A 166 -21.26 -9.52 6.11
N GLY A 167 -20.85 -10.78 5.90
CA GLY A 167 -21.54 -11.73 5.03
C GLY A 167 -21.01 -11.85 3.60
N ARG A 168 -19.98 -11.09 3.19
CA ARG A 168 -19.30 -11.31 1.90
C ARG A 168 -17.81 -11.60 2.12
N SER A 169 -17.41 -12.81 1.79
CA SER A 169 -15.99 -13.21 1.82
C SER A 169 -15.25 -12.67 0.60
N ILE A 170 -13.92 -12.57 0.71
CA ILE A 170 -13.02 -12.25 -0.41
C ILE A 170 -13.31 -13.19 -1.59
N THR A 171 -13.43 -14.49 -1.33
CA THR A 171 -13.73 -15.51 -2.35
C THR A 171 -15.02 -15.23 -3.11
N GLN A 172 -16.09 -14.86 -2.39
CA GLN A 172 -17.37 -14.54 -3.02
C GLN A 172 -17.32 -13.22 -3.81
N HIS A 173 -16.48 -12.27 -3.40
CA HIS A 173 -16.36 -10.99 -4.07
C HIS A 173 -15.57 -11.09 -5.37
N PHE A 174 -14.39 -11.69 -5.31
CA PHE A 174 -13.51 -11.82 -6.46
C PHE A 174 -13.83 -13.05 -7.33
N LYS A 175 -14.72 -13.95 -6.86
CA LYS A 175 -15.04 -15.24 -7.50
C LYS A 175 -13.82 -16.15 -7.69
N VAL A 176 -12.73 -15.87 -6.97
CA VAL A 176 -11.46 -16.58 -7.03
C VAL A 176 -10.96 -16.81 -5.61
N LYS A 177 -10.29 -17.95 -5.36
CA LYS A 177 -9.69 -18.21 -4.05
C LYS A 177 -8.58 -17.19 -3.77
N PRO A 178 -8.49 -16.60 -2.56
CA PRO A 178 -7.47 -15.61 -2.23
C PRO A 178 -6.05 -16.07 -2.56
N SER A 179 -5.71 -17.33 -2.28
CA SER A 179 -4.40 -17.92 -2.62
C SER A 179 -4.08 -17.87 -4.12
N ARG A 180 -5.10 -18.00 -4.99
CA ARG A 180 -4.91 -17.92 -6.44
C ARG A 180 -4.77 -16.47 -6.92
N ILE A 181 -5.44 -15.51 -6.29
CA ILE A 181 -5.26 -14.08 -6.56
C ILE A 181 -3.82 -13.67 -6.24
N ASP A 182 -3.33 -14.14 -5.09
CA ASP A 182 -1.99 -13.86 -4.59
C ASP A 182 -0.92 -14.39 -5.55
N LEU A 183 -1.04 -15.66 -5.96
CA LEU A 183 -0.18 -16.27 -6.98
C LEU A 183 -0.25 -15.53 -8.32
N THR A 184 -1.42 -15.07 -8.74
CA THR A 184 -1.56 -14.36 -10.02
C THR A 184 -0.91 -12.98 -9.96
N GLN A 185 -1.03 -12.27 -8.83
CA GLN A 185 -0.36 -10.98 -8.61
C GLN A 185 1.16 -11.16 -8.64
N GLU A 186 1.67 -12.18 -7.92
CA GLU A 186 3.10 -12.49 -7.88
C GLU A 186 3.66 -12.83 -9.27
N VAL A 187 2.96 -13.67 -10.05
CA VAL A 187 3.34 -13.99 -11.43
C VAL A 187 3.35 -12.73 -12.32
N ASN A 188 2.37 -11.83 -12.16
CA ASN A 188 2.33 -10.60 -12.94
C ASN A 188 3.45 -9.62 -12.57
N GLU A 189 3.81 -9.53 -11.29
CA GLU A 189 4.95 -8.72 -10.84
C GLU A 189 6.28 -9.30 -11.35
N VAL A 190 6.44 -10.62 -11.29
CA VAL A 190 7.61 -11.30 -11.86
C VAL A 190 7.72 -11.06 -13.36
N LYS A 191 6.61 -11.16 -14.10
CA LYS A 191 6.58 -10.85 -15.54
C LYS A 191 6.99 -9.41 -15.83
N LYS A 192 6.43 -8.42 -15.13
CA LYS A 192 6.81 -7.01 -15.30
C LYS A 192 8.29 -6.77 -15.04
N LYS A 193 8.84 -7.37 -13.98
CA LYS A 193 10.28 -7.27 -13.68
C LYS A 193 11.14 -7.93 -14.77
N ALA A 194 10.70 -9.07 -15.28
CA ALA A 194 11.39 -9.75 -16.39
C ALA A 194 11.35 -8.91 -17.67
N ASP A 195 10.20 -8.33 -18.02
CA ASP A 195 10.05 -7.48 -19.21
C ASP A 195 10.93 -6.22 -19.10
N GLN A 196 10.97 -5.60 -17.92
CA GLN A 196 11.84 -4.45 -17.66
C GLN A 196 13.33 -4.83 -17.80
N ALA A 197 13.75 -5.96 -17.22
CA ALA A 197 15.11 -6.44 -17.33
C ALA A 197 15.51 -6.77 -18.78
N ILE A 198 14.57 -7.28 -19.59
CA ILE A 198 14.78 -7.53 -21.02
C ILE A 198 14.99 -6.21 -21.77
N GLU A 199 14.20 -5.18 -21.49
CA GLU A 199 14.36 -3.87 -22.13
C GLU A 199 15.66 -3.16 -21.71
N ASP A 200 16.04 -3.26 -20.42
CA ASP A 200 17.29 -2.68 -19.95
C ASP A 200 18.50 -3.40 -20.60
N ALA A 201 18.46 -4.73 -20.70
CA ALA A 201 19.49 -5.50 -21.41
C ALA A 201 19.55 -5.19 -22.91
N ARG A 202 18.41 -4.90 -23.56
CA ARG A 202 18.37 -4.48 -24.97
C ARG A 202 19.05 -3.13 -25.17
N LYS A 203 18.76 -2.15 -24.31
CA LYS A 203 19.40 -0.82 -24.36
C LYS A 203 20.91 -0.92 -24.13
N GLU A 204 21.33 -1.73 -23.16
CA GLU A 204 22.76 -1.97 -22.90
C GLU A 204 23.46 -2.61 -24.09
N ALA A 205 22.83 -3.62 -24.71
CA ALA A 205 23.36 -4.26 -25.91
C ALA A 205 23.41 -3.32 -27.13
N GLU A 206 22.46 -2.39 -27.26
CA GLU A 206 22.46 -1.38 -28.31
C GLU A 206 23.59 -0.37 -28.13
N ASN A 207 23.77 0.13 -26.90
CA ASN A 207 24.87 1.03 -26.55
C ASN A 207 26.24 0.37 -26.80
N ALA A 208 26.43 -0.87 -26.34
CA ALA A 208 27.65 -1.63 -26.59
C ALA A 208 27.91 -1.84 -28.10
N ARG A 209 26.86 -2.04 -28.91
CA ARG A 209 26.99 -2.13 -30.37
C ARG A 209 27.41 -0.80 -31.00
N THR A 210 26.89 0.33 -30.52
CA THR A 210 27.29 1.64 -31.03
C THR A 210 28.74 1.96 -30.68
N GLU A 211 29.17 1.67 -29.44
CA GLU A 211 30.56 1.83 -29.01
C GLU A 211 31.50 0.94 -29.83
N ALA A 212 31.14 -0.32 -30.05
CA ALA A 212 31.94 -1.24 -30.86
C ALA A 212 32.05 -0.78 -32.33
N LYS A 213 31.00 -0.18 -32.91
CA LYS A 213 31.05 0.41 -34.26
C LYS A 213 31.97 1.61 -34.30
N GLN A 214 31.90 2.48 -33.30
CA GLN A 214 32.74 3.67 -33.22
C GLN A 214 34.22 3.29 -33.06
N ALA A 215 34.53 2.36 -32.16
CA ALA A 215 35.87 1.82 -31.99
C ALA A 215 36.42 1.17 -33.27
N LYS A 216 35.58 0.49 -34.07
CA LYS A 216 35.99 -0.03 -35.39
C LYS A 216 36.32 1.08 -36.39
N LEU A 217 35.52 2.15 -36.41
CA LEU A 217 35.75 3.30 -37.30
C LEU A 217 37.07 4.01 -36.96
N GLU A 218 37.31 4.24 -35.67
CA GLU A 218 38.56 4.82 -35.16
C GLU A 218 39.76 3.94 -35.48
N ALA A 219 39.64 2.61 -35.31
CA ALA A 219 40.70 1.67 -35.68
C ALA A 219 41.00 1.66 -37.19
N GLU A 220 39.98 1.84 -38.05
CA GLU A 220 40.18 1.95 -39.50
C GLU A 220 40.86 3.27 -39.88
N GLN A 221 40.47 4.38 -39.25
CA GLN A 221 41.13 5.68 -39.43
C GLN A 221 42.61 5.62 -39.01
N ALA A 222 42.89 5.08 -37.82
CA ALA A 222 44.26 4.91 -37.33
C ALA A 222 45.11 4.03 -38.27
N LYS A 223 44.52 3.01 -38.90
CA LYS A 223 45.21 2.20 -39.92
C LYS A 223 45.55 3.02 -41.17
N LYS A 224 44.61 3.81 -41.70
CA LYS A 224 44.85 4.67 -42.87
C LYS A 224 45.93 5.71 -42.58
N GLU A 225 45.92 6.30 -41.38
CA GLU A 225 46.96 7.23 -40.95
C GLU A 225 48.33 6.55 -40.84
N ALA A 226 48.41 5.36 -40.24
CA ALA A 226 49.66 4.60 -40.15
C ALA A 226 50.20 4.23 -41.54
N GLU A 227 49.34 3.87 -42.49
CA GLU A 227 49.71 3.58 -43.87
C GLU A 227 50.20 4.84 -44.61
N ALA A 228 49.56 5.99 -44.41
CA ALA A 228 50.01 7.27 -44.95
C ALA A 228 51.40 7.66 -44.40
N VAL A 229 51.63 7.49 -43.10
CA VAL A 229 52.94 7.73 -42.47
C VAL A 229 53.99 6.78 -43.04
N LYS A 230 53.67 5.50 -43.21
CA LYS A 230 54.59 4.53 -43.81
C LYS A 230 54.99 4.94 -45.23
N ASN A 231 54.01 5.29 -46.07
CA ASN A 231 54.26 5.72 -47.45
C ASN A 231 55.12 7.00 -47.52
N ASP A 232 54.94 7.94 -46.58
CA ASP A 232 55.79 9.15 -46.47
C ASP A 232 57.24 8.80 -46.08
N VAL A 233 57.43 7.86 -45.15
CA VAL A 233 58.76 7.37 -44.77
C VAL A 233 59.44 6.67 -45.95
N ASP A 234 58.73 5.78 -46.64
CA ASP A 234 59.26 5.07 -47.81
C ASP A 234 59.67 6.04 -48.93
N ARG A 235 58.88 7.10 -49.15
CA ARG A 235 59.22 8.19 -50.10
C ARG A 235 60.49 8.92 -49.69
N LYS A 236 60.63 9.30 -48.41
CA LYS A 236 61.85 9.96 -47.90
C LYS A 236 63.09 9.08 -48.04
N ILE A 237 62.95 7.77 -47.81
CA ILE A 237 64.04 6.80 -48.01
C ILE A 237 64.43 6.76 -49.49
N ALA A 238 63.47 6.67 -50.41
CA ALA A 238 63.72 6.66 -51.85
C ALA A 238 64.40 7.95 -52.34
N ASP A 239 63.92 9.11 -51.92
CA ASP A 239 64.51 10.40 -52.26
C ASP A 239 65.96 10.49 -51.75
N ASN A 240 66.23 10.02 -50.53
CA ASN A 240 67.57 10.02 -49.96
C ASN A 240 68.51 9.05 -50.72
N ASN A 241 68.02 7.85 -51.07
CA ASN A 241 68.77 6.89 -51.87
C ASN A 241 69.12 7.46 -53.26
N ALA A 242 68.19 8.15 -53.93
CA ALA A 242 68.46 8.79 -55.21
C ALA A 242 69.55 9.88 -55.12
N VAL A 243 69.58 10.63 -54.01
CA VAL A 243 70.66 11.59 -53.73
C VAL A 243 72.00 10.88 -53.57
N TRP A 244 72.03 9.75 -52.86
CA TRP A 244 73.24 8.95 -52.70
C TRP A 244 73.72 8.32 -54.00
N GLU A 245 72.83 7.75 -54.81
CA GLU A 245 73.18 7.22 -56.14
C GLU A 245 73.80 8.29 -57.02
N LYS A 246 73.19 9.48 -57.06
CA LYS A 246 73.75 10.62 -57.82
C LYS A 246 75.15 11.02 -57.34
N LYS A 247 75.39 11.02 -56.02
CA LYS A 247 76.72 11.29 -55.44
C LYS A 247 77.72 10.17 -55.74
N PHE A 248 77.29 8.90 -55.71
CA PHE A 248 78.13 7.77 -56.07
C PHE A 248 78.52 7.77 -57.54
N SER A 249 77.59 8.08 -58.45
CA SER A 249 77.90 8.25 -59.88
C SER A 249 78.90 9.39 -60.10
N GLN A 250 78.72 10.53 -59.43
CA GLN A 250 79.66 11.64 -59.51
C GLN A 250 81.07 11.26 -59.03
N LEU A 251 81.21 10.40 -58.00
CA LEU A 251 82.51 9.94 -57.51
C LEU A 251 83.19 8.94 -58.46
N LEU A 252 82.42 8.14 -59.19
CA LEU A 252 82.93 7.19 -60.18
C LEU A 252 83.46 7.88 -61.44
N ASP A 253 82.93 9.05 -61.81
CA ASP A 253 83.40 9.86 -62.94
C ASP A 253 84.77 10.56 -62.68
N PHE A 254 85.29 10.48 -61.45
CA PHE A 254 86.60 11.05 -61.05
C PHE A 254 87.72 9.99 -60.89
N LEU A 255 87.45 8.73 -61.20
CA LEU A 255 88.40 7.61 -61.25
C LEU A 255 88.75 7.26 -62.71
#